data_AF-A0A833UFW1-F1
#
_entry.id   AF-A0A833UFW1-F1
#
_cell.length_a   1.000
_cell.length_b   1.000
_cell.length_c   1.000
_cell.angle_alpha   90.00
_cell.angle_beta   90.00
_cell.angle_gamma   90.00
#
_symmetry.space_group_name_H-M   'P 1'
#
loop_
_entity.id
_entity.type
_entity.pdbx_description
1 polymer ?
#
loop_
_entity_poly.entity_id
_entity_poly.type
_entity_poly.pdbx_seq_one_letter_code
_entity_poly.pdbx_strand_id
1 'polypeptide(L)'
;MVSFCYGPDSRPEDQTQTHKPKLKIINGGYDKRLKENVDYLEELKSLAEKEGVSNQVKIITSCSTAERIALLSHSLCVIYTPKDEHFGIVPLEAMAAHKPVIACNSGGPVETIEDGETGFLCDPTPRQFSLAMAKLMQDPQMAERMGKEARRHVTDSFSTKMFGQRLNQNLFDVARPKRE
;
A
#
# COMPACT_ATOMS: atom_id res chain seq x y z
N MET A 1 -6.36 0.79 -7.07
CA MET A 1 -5.03 0.48 -7.66
C MET A 1 -3.98 0.40 -6.55
N VAL A 2 -2.95 -0.43 -6.71
CA VAL A 2 -1.85 -0.58 -5.74
C VAL A 2 -0.54 -0.15 -6.36
N SER A 3 0.07 0.93 -5.89
CA SER A 3 1.36 1.38 -6.44
C SER A 3 2.49 1.18 -5.45
N PHE A 4 3.67 0.84 -5.98
CA PHE A 4 4.87 0.64 -5.21
C PHE A 4 5.81 1.79 -5.54
N CYS A 5 6.01 2.68 -4.56
CA CYS A 5 7.01 3.72 -4.70
C CYS A 5 8.38 3.14 -4.39
N TYR A 6 9.36 3.40 -5.23
CA TYR A 6 10.76 3.08 -4.94
C TYR A 6 11.51 4.36 -4.64
N GLY A 7 12.36 4.32 -3.63
CA GLY A 7 13.35 5.37 -3.39
C GLY A 7 14.44 5.37 -4.45
N PRO A 8 15.38 6.33 -4.40
CA PRO A 8 16.56 6.32 -5.26
C PRO A 8 17.35 5.00 -5.09
N ASP A 9 17.86 4.46 -6.20
CA ASP A 9 18.59 3.19 -6.25
C ASP A 9 19.90 3.33 -5.43
N SER A 10 19.98 2.71 -4.26
CA SER A 10 21.14 2.79 -3.37
C SER A 10 22.23 1.78 -3.78
N ARG A 11 22.69 1.83 -5.03
CA ARG A 11 23.92 1.15 -5.42
C ARG A 11 25.12 2.08 -5.13
N PRO A 12 26.18 1.59 -4.46
CA PRO A 12 27.27 2.45 -3.98
C PRO A 12 28.04 3.21 -5.09
N GLU A 13 27.89 2.81 -6.35
CA GLU A 13 28.75 3.23 -7.46
C GLU A 13 28.25 4.45 -8.25
N ASP A 14 27.08 5.03 -7.94
CA ASP A 14 26.43 6.01 -8.84
C ASP A 14 25.96 7.30 -8.11
N GLN A 15 26.85 7.92 -7.34
CA GLN A 15 26.56 9.10 -6.51
C GLN A 15 26.47 10.44 -7.29
N THR A 16 26.57 10.44 -8.62
CA THR A 16 26.61 11.68 -9.43
C THR A 16 25.36 11.95 -10.26
N GLN A 17 24.37 11.06 -10.26
CA GLN A 17 23.12 11.25 -11.01
C GLN A 17 21.97 11.53 -10.04
N THR A 18 21.26 12.66 -10.21
CA THR A 18 19.98 12.90 -9.52
C THR A 18 18.96 11.87 -10.03
N HIS A 19 18.93 10.68 -9.40
CA HIS A 19 18.02 9.62 -9.77
C HIS A 19 16.59 10.04 -9.42
N LYS A 20 15.81 10.40 -10.44
CA LYS A 20 14.35 10.54 -10.29
C LYS A 20 13.80 9.20 -9.80
N PRO A 21 12.90 9.19 -8.79
CA PRO A 21 12.32 7.94 -8.29
C PRO A 21 11.64 7.18 -9.43
N LYS A 22 11.87 5.87 -9.52
CA LYS A 22 11.14 5.01 -10.46
C LYS A 22 9.87 4.54 -9.77
N LEU A 23 8.71 5.03 -10.20
CA LEU A 23 7.42 4.56 -9.70
C LEU A 23 7.04 3.26 -10.44
N LYS A 24 6.83 2.16 -9.73
CA LYS A 24 6.22 0.98 -10.35
C LYS A 24 4.77 0.89 -9.89
N ILE A 25 3.86 0.95 -10.85
CA ILE A 25 2.44 0.87 -10.60
C ILE A 25 2.01 -0.58 -10.87
N ILE A 26 1.39 -1.23 -9.89
CA ILE A 26 0.77 -2.54 -10.11
C ILE A 26 -0.73 -2.31 -10.25
N ASN A 27 -1.29 -2.76 -11.37
CA ASN A 27 -2.73 -2.90 -11.42
C ASN A 27 -3.10 -4.22 -10.72
N GLY A 28 -4.01 -4.16 -9.75
CA GLY A 28 -4.49 -5.35 -9.06
C GLY A 28 -5.48 -6.09 -9.96
N GLY A 29 -5.23 -7.39 -10.19
CA GLY A 29 -6.19 -8.30 -10.84
C GLY A 29 -6.58 -7.92 -12.27
N TYR A 30 -5.67 -8.07 -13.23
CA TYR A 30 -6.01 -7.92 -14.65
C TYR A 30 -6.55 -9.20 -15.27
N ASP A 31 -7.70 -9.09 -15.93
CA ASP A 31 -8.28 -10.12 -16.78
C ASP A 31 -8.63 -9.52 -18.13
N LYS A 32 -7.98 -10.00 -19.19
CA LYS A 32 -8.18 -9.57 -20.59
C LYS A 32 -9.60 -9.82 -21.12
N ARG A 33 -10.39 -10.66 -20.43
CA ARG A 33 -11.79 -10.95 -20.79
C ARG A 33 -12.75 -9.89 -20.25
N LEU A 34 -12.33 -9.09 -19.28
CA LEU A 34 -13.12 -8.01 -18.70
C LEU A 34 -12.77 -6.71 -19.41
N LYS A 35 -13.76 -6.10 -20.05
CA LYS A 35 -13.57 -4.89 -20.86
C LYS A 35 -13.06 -3.74 -20.01
N GLU A 36 -13.58 -3.61 -18.79
CA GLU A 36 -13.23 -2.59 -17.82
C GLU A 36 -11.73 -2.60 -17.49
N ASN A 37 -11.13 -3.80 -17.36
CA ASN A 37 -9.70 -3.94 -17.12
C ASN A 37 -8.84 -3.51 -18.31
N VAL A 38 -9.28 -3.85 -19.51
CA VAL A 38 -8.60 -3.49 -20.77
C VAL A 38 -8.66 -1.98 -20.98
N ASP A 39 -9.85 -1.40 -20.88
CA ASP A 39 -10.06 0.03 -21.05
C ASP A 39 -9.26 0.85 -20.02
N TYR A 40 -9.32 0.46 -18.75
CA TYR A 40 -8.60 1.16 -17.69
C TYR A 40 -7.07 1.07 -17.85
N LEU A 41 -6.55 -0.07 -18.32
CA LEU A 41 -5.13 -0.20 -18.63
C LEU A 41 -4.69 0.77 -19.74
N GLU A 42 -5.48 0.90 -20.80
CA GLU A 42 -5.18 1.83 -21.89
C GLU A 42 -5.32 3.30 -21.46
N GLU A 43 -6.31 3.62 -20.62
CA GLU A 43 -6.45 4.95 -20.01
C GLU A 43 -5.18 5.34 -19.23
N LEU A 44 -4.65 4.43 -18.41
CA LEU A 44 -3.45 4.67 -17.62
C LEU A 44 -2.20 4.88 -18.48
N LYS A 45 -2.05 4.10 -19.56
CA LYS A 45 -0.94 4.28 -20.51
C LYS A 45 -1.02 5.63 -21.20
N SER A 46 -2.20 5.98 -21.71
CA SER A 46 -2.44 7.27 -22.38
C SER A 46 -2.20 8.44 -21.43
N LEU A 47 -2.64 8.32 -20.17
CA LEU A 47 -2.38 9.34 -19.15
C LEU A 47 -0.88 9.49 -18.86
N ALA A 48 -0.15 8.38 -18.72
CA ALA A 48 1.29 8.42 -18.49
C ALA A 48 2.05 9.10 -19.65
N GLU A 49 1.62 8.88 -20.90
CA GLU A 49 2.18 9.52 -22.09
C GLU A 49 1.88 11.02 -22.11
N LYS A 50 0.61 11.39 -21.88
CA LYS A 50 0.15 12.77 -21.83
C LYS A 50 0.90 13.59 -20.77
N GLU A 51 1.13 12.99 -19.61
CA GLU A 51 1.86 13.63 -18.50
C GLU A 51 3.40 13.52 -18.64
N GLY A 52 3.91 12.88 -19.69
CA GLY A 52 5.35 12.76 -19.95
C GLY A 52 6.11 11.87 -18.95
N VAL A 53 5.41 10.96 -18.27
CA VAL A 53 5.96 10.10 -17.21
C VAL A 53 6.05 8.62 -17.60
N SER A 54 5.76 8.25 -18.86
CA SER A 54 5.81 6.84 -19.32
C SER A 54 7.14 6.14 -19.03
N ASN A 55 8.27 6.86 -19.11
CA ASN A 55 9.59 6.29 -18.80
C ASN A 55 9.84 6.07 -17.30
N GLN A 56 8.99 6.61 -16.44
CA GLN A 56 9.07 6.54 -14.98
C GLN A 56 8.01 5.62 -14.38
N VAL A 57 7.04 5.17 -15.18
CA VAL A 57 5.91 4.33 -14.77
C VAL A 57 6.02 2.97 -15.46
N LYS A 58 6.18 1.92 -14.66
CA LYS A 58 6.01 0.54 -15.14
C LYS A 58 4.65 0.02 -14.69
N ILE A 59 3.78 -0.34 -15.63
CA ILE A 59 2.48 -0.96 -15.34
C ILE A 59 2.63 -2.49 -15.39
N ILE A 60 2.33 -3.16 -14.29
CA ILE A 60 2.28 -4.63 -14.19
C ILE A 60 0.82 -5.03 -14.04
N THR A 61 0.30 -5.84 -14.96
CA THR A 61 -1.12 -6.25 -15.01
C THR A 61 -1.43 -7.41 -14.10
N SER A 62 -0.53 -8.39 -14.05
CA SER A 62 -0.59 -9.54 -13.16
C SER A 62 0.82 -9.84 -12.66
N CYS A 63 0.94 -10.21 -11.39
CA CYS A 63 2.20 -10.64 -10.81
C CYS A 63 2.00 -11.96 -10.08
N SER A 64 3.02 -12.83 -10.17
CA SER A 64 3.13 -14.01 -9.32
C SER A 64 3.34 -13.62 -7.86
N THR A 65 3.09 -14.55 -6.95
CA THR A 65 3.36 -14.35 -5.52
C THR A 65 4.81 -13.95 -5.26
N ALA A 66 5.77 -14.55 -5.96
CA ALA A 66 7.20 -14.25 -5.83
C ALA A 66 7.51 -12.81 -6.27
N GLU A 67 6.95 -12.37 -7.41
CA GLU A 67 7.10 -10.99 -7.89
C GLU A 67 6.46 -10.00 -6.91
N ARG A 68 5.27 -10.31 -6.39
CA ARG A 68 4.60 -9.46 -5.39
C ARG A 68 5.45 -9.29 -4.13
N ILE A 69 6.01 -10.37 -3.61
CA ILE A 69 6.90 -10.33 -2.45
C ILE A 69 8.14 -9.48 -2.75
N ALA A 70 8.75 -9.66 -3.92
CA ALA A 70 9.92 -8.87 -4.32
C ALA A 70 9.57 -7.38 -4.49
N LEU A 71 8.40 -7.06 -5.04
CA LEU A 71 7.96 -5.69 -5.24
C LEU A 71 7.66 -5.01 -3.89
N LEU A 72 6.99 -5.72 -2.98
CA LEU A 72 6.75 -5.30 -1.60
C LEU A 72 8.06 -5.10 -0.83
N SER A 73 9.01 -6.02 -0.90
CA SER A 73 10.24 -5.93 -0.10
C SER A 73 11.14 -4.76 -0.49
N HIS A 74 11.16 -4.40 -1.77
CA HIS A 74 12.00 -3.35 -2.31
C HIS A 74 11.31 -1.98 -2.40
N SER A 75 10.01 -1.86 -2.10
CA SER A 75 9.35 -0.56 -2.09
C SER A 75 9.77 0.29 -0.88
N LEU A 76 9.68 1.60 -1.04
CA LEU A 76 9.74 2.59 0.03
C LEU A 76 8.43 2.62 0.80
N CYS A 77 7.31 2.62 0.06
CA CYS A 77 5.96 2.59 0.60
C CYS A 77 4.99 1.97 -0.42
N VAL A 78 3.77 1.67 0.04
CA VAL A 78 2.66 1.23 -0.81
C VAL A 78 1.59 2.30 -0.86
N ILE A 79 1.12 2.63 -2.07
CA ILE A 79 0.00 3.54 -2.29
C ILE A 79 -1.25 2.72 -2.59
N TYR A 80 -2.32 2.96 -1.83
CA TYR A 80 -3.60 2.28 -1.93
C TYR A 80 -4.73 3.27 -2.19
N THR A 81 -5.12 3.42 -3.46
CA THR A 81 -6.09 4.43 -3.91
C THR A 81 -7.58 4.05 -3.98
N PRO A 82 -8.04 2.79 -3.79
CA PRO A 82 -9.47 2.50 -3.75
C PRO A 82 -10.21 3.37 -2.71
N LYS A 83 -11.37 3.91 -3.10
CA LYS A 83 -12.31 4.59 -2.20
C LYS A 83 -13.34 3.58 -1.70
N ASP A 84 -13.84 3.79 -0.48
CA ASP A 84 -14.91 2.99 0.10
C ASP A 84 -14.66 1.47 0.03
N GLU A 85 -13.38 1.10 0.09
CA GLU A 85 -12.97 -0.30 0.16
C GLU A 85 -13.40 -0.90 1.49
N HIS A 86 -13.88 -2.13 1.49
CA HIS A 86 -14.42 -2.75 2.70
C HIS A 86 -13.35 -2.95 3.77
N PHE A 87 -12.29 -3.71 3.44
CA PHE A 87 -11.23 -4.02 4.38
C PHE A 87 -9.85 -3.68 3.82
N GLY A 88 -9.57 -4.09 2.58
CA GLY A 88 -8.28 -3.83 1.93
C GLY A 88 -7.15 -4.68 2.53
N ILE A 89 -7.01 -5.92 2.06
CA ILE A 89 -5.92 -6.80 2.54
C ILE A 89 -4.52 -6.30 2.16
N VAL A 90 -4.43 -5.51 1.09
CA VAL A 90 -3.16 -5.00 0.56
C VAL A 90 -2.44 -4.09 1.56
N PRO A 91 -3.10 -3.11 2.21
CA PRO A 91 -2.53 -2.42 3.36
C PRO A 91 -1.88 -3.36 4.38
N LEU A 92 -2.56 -4.42 4.82
CA LEU A 92 -2.02 -5.36 5.80
C LEU A 92 -0.81 -6.15 5.26
N GLU A 93 -0.83 -6.56 4.00
CA GLU A 93 0.32 -7.21 3.34
C GLU A 93 1.54 -6.27 3.28
N ALA A 94 1.32 -4.99 3.00
CA ALA A 94 2.35 -3.96 2.99
C ALA A 94 2.94 -3.71 4.39
N MET A 95 2.07 -3.55 5.39
CA MET A 95 2.46 -3.40 6.79
C MET A 95 3.24 -4.62 7.28
N ALA A 96 2.80 -5.84 6.90
CA ALA A 96 3.53 -7.06 7.18
C ALA A 96 4.90 -7.10 6.49
N ALA A 97 5.06 -6.46 5.34
CA ALA A 97 6.36 -6.31 4.67
C ALA A 97 7.23 -5.17 5.23
N HIS A 98 6.88 -4.60 6.39
CA HIS A 98 7.54 -3.42 6.98
C HIS A 98 7.47 -2.18 6.08
N LYS A 99 6.38 -2.00 5.34
CA LYS A 99 6.19 -0.87 4.45
C LYS A 99 5.07 0.03 4.95
N PRO A 100 5.31 1.36 5.10
CA PRO A 100 4.23 2.28 5.37
C PRO A 100 3.26 2.34 4.20
N VAL A 101 2.00 2.64 4.50
CA VAL A 101 0.92 2.69 3.52
C VAL A 101 0.38 4.11 3.39
N ILE A 102 0.27 4.62 2.17
CA ILE A 102 -0.47 5.84 1.86
C ILE A 102 -1.81 5.41 1.28
N ALA A 103 -2.91 5.68 1.97
CA ALA A 103 -4.23 5.21 1.54
C ALA A 103 -5.30 6.30 1.55
N CYS A 104 -6.42 6.04 0.86
CA CYS A 104 -7.61 6.86 0.95
C CYS A 104 -8.16 6.87 2.39
N ASN A 105 -8.54 8.05 2.88
CA ASN A 105 -9.20 8.25 4.17
C ASN A 105 -10.70 7.86 4.10
N SER A 106 -10.97 6.61 3.73
CA SER A 106 -12.33 6.06 3.59
C SER A 106 -12.29 4.53 3.70
N GLY A 107 -13.31 3.93 4.31
CA GLY A 107 -13.46 2.46 4.37
C GLY A 107 -12.40 1.77 5.24
N GLY A 108 -12.10 0.51 4.93
CA GLY A 108 -11.19 -0.36 5.66
C GLY A 108 -9.78 0.19 5.95
N PRO A 109 -9.14 0.96 5.05
CA PRO A 109 -7.89 1.63 5.38
C PRO A 109 -7.92 2.47 6.65
N VAL A 110 -9.06 3.10 6.98
CA VAL A 110 -9.22 3.92 8.20
C VAL A 110 -9.20 3.05 9.47
N GLU A 111 -9.56 1.77 9.36
CA GLU A 111 -9.53 0.83 10.48
C GLU A 111 -8.13 0.23 10.73
N THR A 112 -7.27 0.23 9.71
CA THR A 112 -6.01 -0.52 9.72
C THR A 112 -4.76 0.36 9.74
N ILE A 113 -4.85 1.61 9.27
CA ILE A 113 -3.72 2.55 9.21
C ILE A 113 -3.83 3.58 10.33
N GLU A 114 -2.79 3.67 11.15
CA GLU A 114 -2.62 4.75 12.13
C GLU A 114 -1.92 5.93 11.45
N ASP A 115 -2.68 6.99 11.15
CA ASP A 115 -2.20 8.15 10.41
C ASP A 115 -1.02 8.83 11.11
N GLY A 116 0.07 9.04 10.36
CA GLY A 116 1.32 9.59 10.88
C GLY A 116 2.22 8.58 11.61
N GLU A 117 1.75 7.36 11.89
CA GLU A 117 2.52 6.33 12.59
C GLU A 117 2.85 5.13 11.70
N THR A 118 1.83 4.49 11.11
CA THR A 118 2.03 3.32 10.22
C THR A 118 1.93 3.69 8.74
N GLY A 119 1.63 4.95 8.45
CA GLY A 119 1.34 5.42 7.11
C GLY A 119 0.68 6.79 7.08
N PHE A 120 -0.03 7.08 5.99
CA PHE A 120 -0.80 8.31 5.83
C PHE A 120 -2.19 8.02 5.28
N LEU A 121 -3.21 8.62 5.88
CA LEU A 121 -4.56 8.68 5.33
C LEU A 121 -4.74 9.99 4.57
N CYS A 122 -5.17 9.91 3.32
CA CYS A 122 -5.25 11.04 2.39
C CYS A 122 -6.66 11.15 1.82
N ASP A 123 -7.15 12.38 1.63
CA ASP A 123 -8.31 12.59 0.77
C ASP A 123 -7.99 12.05 -0.64
N PRO A 124 -8.97 11.52 -1.37
CA PRO A 124 -8.78 10.87 -2.66
C PRO A 124 -8.53 11.88 -3.79
N THR A 125 -7.44 12.65 -3.65
CA THR A 125 -7.01 13.71 -4.55
C THR A 125 -5.52 13.53 -4.88
N PRO A 126 -5.09 13.76 -6.13
CA PRO A 126 -3.68 13.61 -6.50
C PRO A 126 -2.71 14.42 -5.63
N ARG A 127 -3.15 15.60 -5.17
CA ARG A 127 -2.34 16.50 -4.36
C ARG A 127 -2.05 15.95 -2.96
N GLN A 128 -3.03 15.37 -2.27
CA GLN A 128 -2.79 14.81 -0.93
C GLN A 128 -1.83 13.63 -0.99
N PHE A 129 -2.04 12.73 -1.95
CA PHE A 129 -1.15 11.59 -2.18
C PHE A 129 0.27 12.04 -2.53
N SER A 130 0.44 13.03 -3.40
CA SER A 130 1.77 13.51 -3.78
C SER A 130 2.52 14.16 -2.62
N LEU A 131 1.83 14.88 -1.73
CA LEU A 131 2.43 15.44 -0.52
C LEU A 131 2.89 14.35 0.45
N ALA A 132 2.08 13.31 0.67
CA ALA A 132 2.45 12.17 1.51
C ALA A 132 3.64 11.39 0.91
N MET A 133 3.64 11.16 -0.40
CA MET A 133 4.76 10.53 -1.11
C MET A 133 6.04 11.35 -0.96
N ALA A 134 5.96 12.68 -1.12
CA ALA A 134 7.11 13.57 -1.01
C ALA A 134 7.75 13.52 0.38
N LYS A 135 6.95 13.46 1.46
CA LYS A 135 7.47 13.31 2.83
C LYS A 135 8.34 12.07 2.98
N LEU A 136 7.86 10.91 2.53
CA LEU A 136 8.60 9.64 2.62
C LEU A 136 9.84 9.62 1.72
N MET A 137 9.77 10.25 0.54
CA MET A 137 10.93 10.36 -0.35
C MET A 137 12.02 11.28 0.20
N GLN A 138 11.65 12.36 0.89
CA GLN A 138 12.59 13.32 1.46
C GLN A 138 13.24 12.79 2.76
N ASP A 139 12.51 11.99 3.53
CA ASP A 139 13.05 11.28 4.71
C ASP A 139 12.82 9.76 4.59
N PRO A 140 13.73 9.02 3.92
CA PRO A 140 13.64 7.55 3.87
C PRO A 140 13.73 6.89 5.25
N GLN A 141 14.34 7.53 6.25
CA GLN A 141 14.38 6.99 7.61
C GLN A 141 12.99 7.06 8.26
N MET A 142 12.18 8.08 7.95
CA MET A 142 10.77 8.13 8.33
C MET A 142 10.02 6.91 7.77
N ALA A 143 10.23 6.59 6.50
CA ALA A 143 9.60 5.42 5.90
C ALA A 143 10.01 4.11 6.61
N GLU A 144 11.28 3.97 6.99
CA GLU A 144 11.76 2.80 7.74
C GLU A 144 11.12 2.73 9.15
N ARG A 145 11.07 3.85 9.88
CA ARG A 145 10.43 3.93 11.20
C ARG A 145 8.96 3.55 11.11
N MET A 146 8.21 4.20 10.23
CA MET A 146 6.79 3.91 10.01
C MET A 146 6.56 2.47 9.57
N GLY A 147 7.46 1.91 8.75
CA GLY A 147 7.40 0.51 8.35
C GLY A 147 7.54 -0.47 9.51
N LYS A 148 8.41 -0.18 10.49
CA LYS A 148 8.54 -0.99 11.71
C LYS A 148 7.29 -0.89 12.58
N GLU A 149 6.75 0.32 12.76
CA GLU A 149 5.49 0.53 13.49
C GLU A 149 4.33 -0.20 12.81
N ALA A 150 4.23 -0.11 11.48
CA ALA A 150 3.26 -0.82 10.67
C ALA A 150 3.34 -2.34 10.87
N ARG A 151 4.55 -2.91 10.88
CA ARG A 151 4.75 -4.34 11.13
C ARG A 151 4.29 -4.73 12.54
N ARG A 152 4.62 -3.92 13.55
CA ARG A 152 4.19 -4.17 14.93
C ARG A 152 2.66 -4.16 15.00
N HIS A 153 2.05 -3.09 14.52
CA HIS A 153 0.60 -2.89 14.51
C HIS A 153 -0.15 -4.06 13.87
N VAL A 154 0.24 -4.48 12.66
CA VAL A 154 -0.44 -5.61 11.99
C VAL A 154 -0.28 -6.93 12.73
N THR A 155 0.89 -7.16 13.36
CA THR A 155 1.16 -8.39 14.12
C THR A 155 0.30 -8.45 15.38
N ASP A 156 0.17 -7.32 16.07
CA ASP A 156 -0.51 -7.19 17.37
C ASP A 156 -2.03 -7.05 17.23
N SER A 157 -2.54 -6.61 16.07
CA SER A 157 -3.97 -6.33 15.88
C SER A 157 -4.66 -7.24 14.86
N PHE A 158 -3.94 -7.71 13.83
CA PHE A 158 -4.55 -8.32 12.64
C PHE A 158 -3.94 -9.68 12.27
N SER A 159 -3.13 -10.29 13.14
CA SER A 159 -2.63 -11.64 12.92
C SER A 159 -3.71 -12.70 13.15
N THR A 160 -3.55 -13.87 12.53
CA THR A 160 -4.46 -15.02 12.72
C THR A 160 -4.60 -15.42 14.19
N LYS A 161 -3.52 -15.26 14.96
CA LYS A 161 -3.52 -15.49 16.41
C LYS A 161 -4.48 -14.53 17.11
N MET A 162 -4.38 -13.23 16.82
CA MET A 162 -5.24 -12.21 17.40
C MET A 162 -6.69 -12.37 16.97
N PHE A 163 -6.93 -12.72 15.70
CA PHE A 163 -8.26 -13.08 15.21
C PHE A 163 -8.85 -14.24 16.03
N GLY A 164 -8.11 -15.34 16.21
CA GLY A 164 -8.56 -16.48 17.01
C GLY A 164 -8.86 -16.13 18.46
N GLN A 165 -8.02 -15.30 19.09
CA GLN A 165 -8.25 -14.82 20.45
C GLN A 165 -9.52 -13.97 20.58
N ARG A 166 -9.71 -13.00 19.68
CA ARG A 166 -10.91 -12.13 19.68
C ARG A 166 -12.18 -12.92 19.38
N LEU A 167 -12.14 -13.84 18.42
CA LEU A 167 -13.26 -14.70 18.09
C LEU A 167 -13.68 -15.55 19.30
N ASN A 168 -12.71 -16.22 19.93
CA ASN A 168 -12.96 -17.05 21.10
C ASN A 168 -13.53 -16.25 22.28
N GLN A 169 -13.00 -15.05 22.52
CA GLN A 169 -13.51 -14.15 23.55
C GLN A 169 -14.98 -13.75 23.28
N ASN A 170 -15.29 -13.34 22.05
CA ASN A 170 -16.66 -12.98 21.67
C ASN A 170 -17.65 -14.16 21.82
N LEU A 171 -17.22 -15.38 21.48
CA LEU A 171 -18.04 -16.58 21.69
C LEU A 171 -18.33 -16.80 23.18
N PHE A 172 -17.34 -16.62 24.06
CA PHE A 172 -17.55 -16.72 25.50
C PHE A 172 -18.45 -15.63 26.05
N ASP A 173 -18.34 -14.40 25.56
CA ASP A 173 -19.17 -13.30 26.03
C ASP A 173 -20.65 -13.47 25.62
N VAL A 174 -20.91 -14.01 24.44
CA VAL A 174 -22.27 -14.36 23.99
C VAL A 174 -22.82 -15.57 24.74
N ALA A 175 -21.99 -16.56 25.04
CA ALA A 175 -22.41 -17.78 25.75
C ALA A 175 -22.64 -17.56 27.26
N ARG A 176 -22.19 -16.43 27.84
CA ARG A 176 -22.42 -16.12 29.26
C ARG A 176 -23.92 -15.89 29.49
N PRO A 177 -24.55 -16.61 30.45
CA PRO A 177 -25.92 -16.33 30.81
C PRO A 177 -26.03 -14.90 31.35
N LYS A 178 -27.07 -14.16 30.90
CA LYS A 178 -27.41 -12.86 31.49
C LYS A 178 -27.63 -13.08 32.99
N ARG A 179 -26.87 -12.37 33.82
CA ARG A 179 -27.12 -12.34 35.27
C ARG A 179 -28.46 -11.64 35.49
N GLU A 180 -29.42 -12.36 36.04
CA GLU A 180 -30.67 -11.81 36.60
C GLU A 180 -30.41 -11.06 37.91
#